data_AF-A0AAW2G974-F1
#
_entry.id   AF-A0AAW2G974-F1
#
_cell.length_a   1.000
_cell.length_b   1.000
_cell.length_c   1.000
_cell.angle_alpha   90.00
_cell.angle_beta   90.00
_cell.angle_gamma   90.00
#
_symmetry.space_group_name_H-M   'P 1'
#
loop_
_entity.id
_entity.type
_entity.pdbx_description
1 polymer ?
#
loop_
_entity_poly.entity_id
_entity_poly.type
_entity_poly.pdbx_seq_one_letter_code
_entity_poly.pdbx_strand_id
1 'polypeptide(L)'
;MTQNDPRIPNLQDTVTPFSRQLCGIYKRSYAHVTIRDRMPVILTKIVDTLCQNKSKIIATYGPDAEEDIKEIIGFISQLKNEIVTNKALKPLRLNTTVINDAEEWNKYLEDRTSIEANIPTWFNTRWLYCETYMYRVLAQEIRLTYDLSATSGSSCSKTGNPLTIVEHLKKNILVNDWEIVWDTVNKKMKENDDIHIVLDNAGYELFTDLCLAAFLVTIAPTTKITFHAKLYPWYVSDTTVRDFQWTLDYMTKLNDHPNIQLLGTMFTNLTDRQVWCIKDEPYWTGPYDFRRIIDKGKNIYAEFADAKLVIFKGDLNYRKLLGDVNYPYDTSFATALKTFQPTNILSLRTMKSDICIGLSTNIAKLFIEDYMKLTAGEYGLIEAAMFKI
;
A
#
# COMPACT_ATOMS: atom_id res chain seq x y z
N MET A 1 -5.40 -4.30 -35.01
CA MET A 1 -4.09 -4.05 -35.63
C MET A 1 -3.12 -3.69 -34.51
N THR A 2 -2.13 -4.54 -34.26
CA THR A 2 -1.07 -4.31 -33.28
C THR A 2 -0.26 -3.08 -33.67
N GLN A 3 -0.51 -1.94 -33.03
CA GLN A 3 0.45 -0.83 -33.03
C GLN A 3 1.62 -1.27 -32.15
N ASN A 4 2.60 -1.93 -32.78
CA ASN A 4 3.79 -2.44 -32.11
C ASN A 4 4.70 -1.26 -31.75
N ASP A 5 4.75 -0.89 -30.46
CA ASP A 5 5.93 -0.21 -29.94
C ASP A 5 7.04 -1.27 -29.86
N PRO A 6 8.10 -1.18 -30.69
CA PRO A 6 9.15 -2.21 -30.74
C PRO A 6 9.89 -2.35 -29.40
N ARG A 7 9.74 -1.39 -28.48
CA ARG A 7 10.34 -1.41 -27.14
C ARG A 7 9.57 -2.29 -26.16
N ILE A 8 8.30 -2.58 -26.41
CA ILE A 8 7.43 -3.36 -25.51
C ILE A 8 6.96 -4.62 -26.25
N PRO A 9 7.66 -5.76 -26.07
CA PRO A 9 7.24 -7.04 -26.63
C PRO A 9 5.82 -7.40 -26.21
N ASN A 10 5.04 -8.00 -27.12
CA ASN A 10 3.68 -8.50 -26.86
C ASN A 10 2.67 -7.43 -26.39
N LEU A 11 2.89 -6.16 -26.72
CA LEU A 11 1.96 -5.07 -26.44
C LEU A 11 0.59 -5.33 -27.11
N GLN A 12 -0.48 -5.22 -26.34
CA GLN A 12 -1.85 -5.50 -26.76
C GLN A 12 -2.77 -4.32 -26.44
N ASP A 13 -3.62 -3.95 -27.40
CA ASP A 13 -4.64 -2.92 -27.18
C ASP A 13 -5.92 -3.50 -26.58
N THR A 14 -5.80 -4.03 -25.36
CA THR A 14 -6.87 -4.68 -24.61
C THR A 14 -6.78 -4.30 -23.13
N VAL A 15 -7.87 -4.56 -22.40
CA VAL A 15 -7.81 -4.63 -20.93
C VAL A 15 -7.07 -5.89 -20.52
N THR A 16 -6.57 -5.96 -19.29
CA THR A 16 -5.97 -7.21 -18.79
C THR A 16 -7.02 -8.33 -18.83
N PRO A 17 -6.77 -9.48 -19.48
CA PRO A 17 -7.72 -10.59 -19.46
C PRO A 17 -7.93 -11.15 -18.05
N PHE A 18 -9.09 -11.73 -17.78
CA PHE A 18 -9.32 -12.43 -16.52
C PHE A 18 -8.34 -13.59 -16.32
N SER A 19 -8.08 -13.91 -15.06
CA SER A 19 -7.09 -14.89 -14.58
C SER A 19 -5.64 -14.57 -14.98
N ARG A 20 -5.34 -13.37 -15.47
CA ARG A 20 -3.98 -12.90 -15.76
C ARG A 20 -3.52 -11.90 -14.71
N GLN A 21 -2.21 -11.86 -14.49
CA GLN A 21 -1.60 -10.82 -13.67
C GLN A 21 -1.61 -9.49 -14.39
N LEU A 22 -1.81 -8.42 -13.63
CA LEU A 22 -1.71 -7.06 -14.13
C LEU A 22 -0.28 -6.79 -14.60
N CYS A 23 -0.16 -6.21 -15.78
CA CYS A 23 1.10 -6.05 -16.50
C CYS A 23 0.99 -4.86 -17.46
N GLY A 24 2.11 -4.19 -17.73
CA GLY A 24 2.16 -3.03 -18.61
C GLY A 24 1.91 -3.34 -20.09
N ILE A 25 1.85 -4.60 -20.52
CA ILE A 25 1.60 -4.95 -21.93
C ILE A 25 0.15 -4.69 -22.39
N TYR A 26 -0.80 -4.50 -21.48
CA TYR A 26 -2.21 -4.27 -21.84
C TYR A 26 -2.52 -2.77 -21.86
N LYS A 27 -2.56 -2.14 -23.04
CA LYS A 27 -2.65 -0.67 -23.19
C LYS A 27 -3.87 -0.05 -22.50
N ARG A 28 -4.96 -0.81 -22.34
CA ARG A 28 -6.21 -0.37 -21.70
C ARG A 28 -6.29 -0.79 -20.23
N SER A 29 -5.19 -1.19 -19.62
CA SER A 29 -5.11 -1.45 -18.18
C SER A 29 -4.54 -0.26 -17.44
N TYR A 30 -4.92 -0.11 -16.18
CA TYR A 30 -4.33 0.88 -15.29
C TYR A 30 -2.84 0.63 -15.02
N ALA A 31 -2.40 -0.63 -15.08
CA ALA A 31 -0.98 -0.97 -15.01
C ALA A 31 -0.16 -0.28 -16.11
N HIS A 32 -0.62 -0.32 -17.36
CA HIS A 32 0.05 0.35 -18.48
C HIS A 32 0.11 1.87 -18.27
N VAL A 33 -1.02 2.49 -17.91
CA VAL A 33 -1.09 3.94 -17.62
C VAL A 33 -0.17 4.32 -16.46
N THR A 34 -0.13 3.49 -15.42
CA THR A 34 0.69 3.75 -14.24
C THR A 34 2.17 3.68 -14.56
N ILE A 35 2.63 2.64 -15.25
CA ILE A 35 4.04 2.48 -15.64
C ILE A 35 4.46 3.57 -16.63
N ARG A 36 3.63 3.84 -17.65
CA ARG A 36 3.96 4.79 -18.72
C ARG A 36 3.94 6.24 -18.27
N ASP A 37 2.93 6.64 -17.49
CA ASP A 37 2.65 8.05 -17.22
C ASP A 37 2.86 8.39 -15.73
N ARG A 38 2.24 7.64 -14.82
CA ARG A 38 2.17 8.02 -13.40
C ARG A 38 3.51 7.87 -12.68
N MET A 39 4.21 6.75 -12.88
CA MET A 39 5.52 6.50 -12.27
C MET A 39 6.55 7.58 -12.67
N PRO A 40 6.72 7.93 -13.96
CA PRO A 40 7.56 9.07 -14.36
C PRO A 40 7.14 10.42 -13.75
N VAL A 41 5.85 10.68 -13.60
CA VAL A 41 5.34 11.91 -12.96
C VAL A 41 5.70 11.93 -11.47
N ILE A 42 5.56 10.80 -10.75
CA ILE A 42 5.96 10.69 -9.34
C ILE A 42 7.45 10.98 -9.18
N LEU A 43 8.29 10.34 -10.01
CA LEU A 43 9.74 10.58 -10.03
C LEU A 43 10.08 12.06 -10.28
N THR A 44 9.39 12.69 -11.23
CA THR A 44 9.59 14.12 -11.54
C THR A 44 9.20 14.99 -10.33
N LYS A 45 8.10 14.70 -9.64
CA LYS A 45 7.69 15.43 -8.43
C LYS A 45 8.70 15.29 -7.28
N ILE A 46 9.35 14.15 -7.15
CA ILE A 46 10.43 13.96 -6.15
C ILE A 46 11.61 14.89 -6.48
N VAL A 47 12.03 14.94 -7.75
CA VAL A 47 13.07 15.87 -8.21
C VAL A 47 12.67 17.32 -7.96
N ASP A 48 11.44 17.71 -8.30
CA ASP A 48 10.93 19.06 -8.07
C ASP A 48 10.96 19.42 -6.58
N THR A 49 10.59 18.48 -5.70
CA THR A 49 10.60 18.66 -4.24
C THR A 49 12.03 18.89 -3.72
N LEU A 50 13.01 18.08 -4.19
CA LEU A 50 14.42 18.25 -3.82
C LEU A 50 14.96 19.60 -4.30
N CYS A 51 14.64 20.00 -5.54
CA CYS A 51 15.04 21.29 -6.10
C CYS A 51 14.45 22.47 -5.32
N GLN A 52 13.15 22.44 -5.01
CA GLN A 52 12.47 23.50 -4.27
C GLN A 52 13.01 23.65 -2.84
N ASN A 53 13.40 22.55 -2.20
CA ASN A 53 13.91 22.54 -0.82
C ASN A 53 15.43 22.60 -0.73
N LYS A 54 16.15 22.69 -1.85
CA LYS A 54 17.63 22.62 -1.92
C LYS A 54 18.31 23.51 -0.90
N SER A 55 17.96 24.80 -0.84
CA SER A 55 18.59 25.74 0.09
C SER A 55 18.34 25.39 1.56
N LYS A 56 17.14 24.90 1.89
CA LYS A 56 16.78 24.47 3.25
C LYS A 56 17.53 23.20 3.64
N ILE A 57 17.65 22.27 2.70
CA ILE A 57 18.41 21.02 2.88
C ILE A 57 19.88 21.34 3.14
N ILE A 58 20.52 22.15 2.30
CA ILE A 58 21.93 22.55 2.47
C ILE A 58 22.14 23.28 3.80
N ALA A 59 21.23 24.16 4.19
CA ALA A 59 21.30 24.84 5.48
C ALA A 59 21.20 23.89 6.69
N THR A 60 20.50 22.75 6.53
CA THR A 60 20.28 21.78 7.61
C THR A 60 21.41 20.75 7.70
N TYR A 61 21.90 20.26 6.56
CA TYR A 61 22.82 19.12 6.48
C TYR A 61 24.23 19.48 6.00
N GLY A 62 24.48 20.75 5.62
CA GLY A 62 25.79 21.23 5.19
C GLY A 62 26.00 21.22 3.67
N PRO A 63 27.19 21.64 3.20
CA PRO A 63 27.48 21.80 1.77
C PRO A 63 27.51 20.47 1.00
N ASP A 64 27.87 19.36 1.65
CA ASP A 64 27.92 18.04 1.01
C ASP A 64 26.54 17.57 0.53
N ALA A 65 25.47 18.04 1.18
CA ALA A 65 24.09 17.75 0.77
C ALA A 65 23.75 18.28 -0.63
N GLU A 66 24.49 19.28 -1.15
CA GLU A 66 24.31 19.72 -2.53
C GLU A 66 24.72 18.65 -3.53
N GLU A 67 25.79 17.90 -3.26
CA GLU A 67 26.26 16.84 -4.15
C GLU A 67 25.32 15.64 -4.07
N ASP A 68 24.88 15.26 -2.87
CA ASP A 68 23.84 14.23 -2.66
C ASP A 68 22.57 14.52 -3.47
N ILE A 69 22.08 15.78 -3.44
CA ILE A 69 20.91 16.18 -4.24
C ILE A 69 21.16 15.94 -5.73
N LYS A 70 22.34 16.29 -6.25
CA LYS A 70 22.67 16.09 -7.68
C LYS A 70 22.73 14.61 -8.02
N GLU A 71 23.35 13.78 -7.17
CA GLU A 71 23.43 12.34 -7.37
C GLU A 71 22.04 11.70 -7.41
N ILE A 72 21.16 12.03 -6.46
CA ILE A 72 19.78 11.54 -6.41
C ILE A 72 18.99 11.99 -7.65
N ILE A 73 19.12 13.25 -8.07
CA ILE A 73 18.44 13.76 -9.28
C ILE A 73 18.94 13.02 -10.53
N GLY A 74 20.25 12.79 -10.63
CA GLY A 74 20.86 12.01 -11.71
C GLY A 74 20.32 10.59 -11.76
N PHE A 75 20.28 9.92 -10.60
CA PHE A 75 19.72 8.58 -10.45
C PHE A 75 18.23 8.54 -10.86
N ILE A 76 17.40 9.46 -10.35
CA ILE A 76 15.97 9.51 -10.67
C ILE A 76 15.75 9.72 -12.18
N SER A 77 16.56 10.58 -12.81
CA SER A 77 16.51 10.83 -14.25
C SER A 77 16.83 9.57 -15.05
N GLN A 78 17.84 8.80 -14.61
CA GLN A 78 18.18 7.52 -15.20
C GLN A 78 17.05 6.49 -15.01
N LEU A 79 16.53 6.34 -13.79
CA LEU A 79 15.44 5.40 -13.48
C LEU A 79 14.18 5.69 -14.32
N LYS A 80 13.81 6.97 -14.45
CA LYS A 80 12.72 7.41 -15.32
C LYS A 80 12.95 7.00 -16.77
N ASN A 81 14.15 7.19 -17.30
CA ASN A 81 14.50 6.77 -18.66
C ASN A 81 14.40 5.24 -18.81
N GLU A 82 14.85 4.47 -17.82
CA GLU A 82 14.76 3.01 -17.82
C GLU A 82 13.31 2.51 -17.85
N ILE A 83 12.42 3.16 -17.09
CA ILE A 83 10.98 2.88 -17.10
C ILE A 83 10.39 3.15 -18.50
N VAL A 84 10.52 4.37 -19.03
CA VAL A 84 9.86 4.77 -20.28
C VAL A 84 10.44 4.07 -21.53
N THR A 85 11.66 3.54 -21.44
CA THR A 85 12.30 2.75 -22.51
C THR A 85 12.23 1.24 -22.28
N ASN A 86 11.44 0.79 -21.30
CA ASN A 86 11.20 -0.62 -20.97
C ASN A 86 12.48 -1.44 -20.78
N LYS A 87 13.47 -0.88 -20.08
CA LYS A 87 14.72 -1.60 -19.77
C LYS A 87 14.46 -2.77 -18.81
N ALA A 88 15.42 -3.69 -18.77
CA ALA A 88 15.44 -4.76 -17.77
C ALA A 88 15.63 -4.18 -16.37
N LEU A 89 14.94 -4.77 -15.39
CA LEU A 89 15.19 -4.52 -13.98
C LEU A 89 16.58 -5.02 -13.60
N LYS A 90 17.19 -4.39 -12.61
CA LYS A 90 18.56 -4.64 -12.18
C LYS A 90 18.59 -5.25 -10.78
N PRO A 91 19.64 -5.99 -10.41
CA PRO A 91 19.83 -6.37 -9.03
C PRO A 91 20.03 -5.11 -8.16
N LEU A 92 19.45 -5.13 -6.97
CA LEU A 92 19.72 -4.14 -5.92
C LEU A 92 21.13 -4.32 -5.38
N ARG A 93 21.76 -3.21 -5.03
CA ARG A 93 23.07 -3.19 -4.36
C ARG A 93 22.90 -3.74 -2.94
N LEU A 94 23.73 -4.72 -2.58
CA LEU A 94 23.78 -5.21 -1.22
C LEU A 94 24.38 -4.12 -0.32
N ASN A 95 23.71 -3.81 0.78
CA ASN A 95 24.24 -2.91 1.80
C ASN A 95 24.40 -3.67 3.11
N THR A 96 25.65 -3.95 3.50
CA THR A 96 25.98 -4.71 4.70
C THR A 96 25.84 -3.90 6.00
N THR A 97 25.57 -2.59 5.91
CA THR A 97 25.51 -1.69 7.09
C THR A 97 24.09 -1.49 7.64
N VAL A 98 23.06 -1.94 6.93
CA VAL A 98 21.64 -1.80 7.31
C VAL A 98 20.88 -3.11 7.06
N ILE A 99 19.60 -3.18 7.45
CA ILE A 99 18.72 -4.31 7.13
C ILE A 99 18.75 -4.56 5.62
N ASN A 100 19.36 -5.68 5.22
CA ASN A 100 19.66 -5.98 3.83
C ASN A 100 18.56 -6.85 3.20
N ASP A 101 17.35 -6.31 3.09
CA ASP A 101 16.27 -6.96 2.34
C ASP A 101 16.57 -7.05 0.82
N ALA A 102 17.64 -6.39 0.33
CA ALA A 102 18.08 -6.42 -1.07
C ALA A 102 18.42 -7.84 -1.55
N GLU A 103 18.91 -8.73 -0.66
CA GLU A 103 19.16 -10.14 -1.00
C GLU A 103 17.86 -10.83 -1.41
N GLU A 104 16.78 -10.58 -0.67
CA GLU A 104 15.48 -11.18 -0.94
C GLU A 104 14.85 -10.60 -2.22
N TRP A 105 15.09 -9.32 -2.51
CA TRP A 105 14.71 -8.68 -3.77
C TRP A 105 15.48 -9.26 -4.98
N ASN A 106 16.78 -9.51 -4.83
CA ASN A 106 17.61 -10.11 -5.87
C ASN A 106 17.21 -11.56 -6.12
N LYS A 107 16.91 -12.32 -5.06
CA LYS A 107 16.33 -13.66 -5.19
C LYS A 107 14.99 -13.63 -5.93
N TYR A 108 14.14 -12.65 -5.65
CA TYR A 108 12.88 -12.50 -6.39
C TYR A 108 13.12 -12.18 -7.88
N LEU A 109 14.11 -11.35 -8.20
CA LEU A 109 14.51 -11.06 -9.59
C LEU A 109 14.96 -12.34 -10.32
N GLU A 110 15.77 -13.18 -9.67
CA GLU A 110 16.24 -14.46 -10.19
C GLU A 110 15.08 -15.45 -10.42
N ASP A 111 14.18 -15.57 -9.43
CA ASP A 111 12.98 -16.40 -9.51
C ASP A 111 12.09 -15.94 -10.69
N ARG A 112 11.88 -14.62 -10.85
CA ARG A 112 11.11 -14.06 -11.97
C ARG A 112 11.81 -14.25 -13.30
N THR A 113 13.13 -14.09 -13.37
CA THR A 113 13.92 -14.35 -14.59
C THR A 113 13.75 -15.79 -15.06
N SER A 114 13.74 -16.73 -14.11
CA SER A 114 13.52 -18.16 -14.39
C SER A 114 12.09 -18.42 -14.88
N ILE A 115 11.08 -17.81 -14.26
CA ILE A 115 9.66 -17.98 -14.64
C ILE A 115 9.34 -17.31 -15.98
N GLU A 116 9.93 -16.16 -16.27
CA GLU A 116 9.67 -15.35 -17.48
C GLU A 116 10.60 -15.72 -18.65
N ALA A 117 11.56 -16.62 -18.42
CA ALA A 117 12.62 -17.03 -19.36
C ALA A 117 13.46 -15.86 -19.93
N ASN A 118 13.36 -14.68 -19.33
CA ASN A 118 14.07 -13.45 -19.66
C ASN A 118 14.15 -12.58 -18.41
N ILE A 119 15.12 -11.66 -18.36
CA ILE A 119 15.21 -10.70 -17.26
C ILE A 119 13.93 -9.82 -17.29
N PRO A 120 13.20 -9.70 -16.18
CA PRO A 120 12.02 -8.85 -16.07
C PRO A 120 12.25 -7.44 -16.62
N THR A 121 11.31 -6.91 -17.40
CA THR A 121 11.33 -5.50 -17.87
C THR A 121 10.08 -4.76 -17.39
N TRP A 122 10.16 -3.43 -17.30
CA TRP A 122 9.15 -2.58 -16.68
C TRP A 122 7.72 -2.77 -17.19
N PHE A 123 7.53 -3.06 -18.48
CA PHE A 123 6.21 -3.28 -19.06
C PHE A 123 5.83 -4.75 -19.17
N ASN A 124 6.78 -5.69 -19.10
CA ASN A 124 6.55 -7.12 -19.40
C ASN A 124 6.46 -8.01 -18.16
N THR A 125 6.99 -7.57 -17.02
CA THR A 125 6.80 -8.27 -15.75
C THR A 125 5.53 -7.80 -15.03
N ARG A 126 5.31 -8.32 -13.82
CA ARG A 126 4.14 -8.01 -12.98
C ARG A 126 4.15 -6.53 -12.59
N TRP A 127 2.99 -5.87 -12.69
CA TRP A 127 2.82 -4.47 -12.30
C TRP A 127 3.18 -4.22 -10.84
N LEU A 128 2.67 -5.07 -9.92
CA LEU A 128 3.05 -5.02 -8.50
C LEU A 128 4.58 -5.03 -8.29
N TYR A 129 5.32 -5.85 -9.05
CA TYR A 129 6.77 -5.92 -8.92
C TYR A 129 7.43 -4.62 -9.41
N CYS A 130 7.01 -4.09 -10.56
CA CYS A 130 7.54 -2.84 -11.09
C CYS A 130 7.37 -1.67 -10.12
N GLU A 131 6.16 -1.44 -9.62
CA GLU A 131 5.90 -0.32 -8.72
C GLU A 131 6.66 -0.47 -7.40
N THR A 132 6.59 -1.64 -6.76
CA THR A 132 7.30 -1.88 -5.51
C THR A 132 8.82 -1.78 -5.68
N TYR A 133 9.37 -2.28 -6.80
CA TYR A 133 10.80 -2.15 -7.13
C TYR A 133 11.21 -0.68 -7.27
N MET A 134 10.44 0.15 -7.97
CA MET A 134 10.72 1.59 -8.11
C MET A 134 10.86 2.26 -6.73
N TYR A 135 9.89 2.06 -5.83
CA TYR A 135 9.95 2.63 -4.48
C TYR A 135 11.11 2.08 -3.65
N ARG A 136 11.39 0.78 -3.74
CA ARG A 136 12.50 0.17 -3.00
C ARG A 136 13.87 0.67 -3.46
N VAL A 137 14.07 0.87 -4.77
CA VAL A 137 15.34 1.42 -5.27
C VAL A 137 15.48 2.88 -4.85
N LEU A 138 14.42 3.69 -4.97
CA LEU A 138 14.44 5.08 -4.48
C LEU A 138 14.80 5.16 -2.99
N ALA A 139 14.16 4.35 -2.15
CA ALA A 139 14.45 4.31 -0.73
C ALA A 139 15.91 3.92 -0.43
N GLN A 140 16.50 3.03 -1.24
CA GLN A 140 17.91 2.68 -1.13
C GLN A 140 18.80 3.87 -1.44
N GLU A 141 18.60 4.51 -2.59
CA GLU A 141 19.48 5.56 -3.08
C GLU A 141 19.41 6.78 -2.16
N ILE A 142 18.21 7.15 -1.70
CA ILE A 142 18.03 8.25 -0.73
C ILE A 142 18.69 7.92 0.62
N ARG A 143 18.69 6.65 1.05
CA ARG A 143 19.33 6.24 2.31
C ARG A 143 20.85 6.11 2.21
N LEU A 144 21.39 5.92 1.00
CA LEU A 144 22.83 5.91 0.76
C LEU A 144 23.43 7.33 0.77
N THR A 145 22.61 8.35 0.53
CA THR A 145 22.93 9.77 0.75
C THR A 145 22.56 10.21 2.18
N TYR A 146 23.16 11.29 2.70
CA TYR A 146 22.84 11.77 4.06
C TYR A 146 21.33 12.09 4.19
N ASP A 147 20.68 11.60 5.25
CA ASP A 147 19.22 11.50 5.44
C ASP A 147 18.39 12.74 5.02
N LEU A 148 17.96 12.78 3.75
CA LEU A 148 17.06 13.79 3.21
C LEU A 148 15.59 13.38 3.45
N SER A 149 15.06 13.72 4.62
CA SER A 149 13.62 13.65 4.87
C SER A 149 12.92 14.95 4.46
N ALA A 150 12.12 14.91 3.38
CA ALA A 150 11.24 16.00 2.96
C ALA A 150 9.79 15.48 2.82
N THR A 151 8.84 16.15 3.48
CA THR A 151 7.41 15.82 3.38
C THR A 151 6.77 16.57 2.22
N SER A 152 6.17 15.85 1.26
CA SER A 152 5.46 16.41 0.10
C SER A 152 4.00 15.93 0.05
N GLY A 153 3.24 16.21 1.11
CA GLY A 153 1.79 15.99 1.13
C GLY A 153 1.04 17.20 0.54
N SER A 154 0.09 16.95 -0.38
CA SER A 154 -0.88 17.98 -0.77
C SER A 154 -1.95 18.12 0.30
N SER A 155 -2.31 19.34 0.69
CA SER A 155 -3.38 19.61 1.64
C SER A 155 -4.74 19.15 1.08
N CYS A 156 -5.41 18.24 1.78
CA CYS A 156 -6.74 17.76 1.43
C CYS A 156 -7.77 18.37 2.38
N SER A 157 -8.32 19.54 2.02
CA SER A 157 -9.40 20.17 2.77
C SER A 157 -10.74 19.54 2.36
N LYS A 158 -11.15 18.44 3.00
CA LYS A 158 -12.55 18.02 2.92
C LYS A 158 -13.37 18.98 3.78
N THR A 159 -14.14 19.85 3.13
CA THR A 159 -15.05 20.78 3.78
C THR A 159 -16.40 20.09 4.01
N GLY A 160 -16.88 20.05 5.26
CA GLY A 160 -18.19 19.49 5.61
C GLY A 160 -18.19 18.59 6.85
N ASN A 161 -19.38 18.27 7.35
CA ASN A 161 -19.54 17.34 8.47
C ASN A 161 -19.26 15.89 7.98
N PRO A 162 -18.30 15.16 8.56
CA PRO A 162 -17.99 13.79 8.13
C PRO A 162 -19.20 12.85 8.13
N LEU A 163 -20.13 13.00 9.08
CA LEU A 163 -21.33 12.15 9.18
C LEU A 163 -22.28 12.37 8.01
N THR A 164 -22.44 13.62 7.54
CA THR A 164 -23.28 13.88 6.36
C THR A 164 -22.60 13.38 5.09
N ILE A 165 -21.28 13.48 5.00
CA ILE A 165 -20.50 12.92 3.87
C ILE A 165 -20.67 11.41 3.80
N VAL A 166 -20.60 10.70 4.93
CA VAL A 166 -20.75 9.24 5.00
C VAL A 166 -22.10 8.77 4.42
N GLU A 167 -23.21 9.44 4.76
CA GLU A 167 -24.53 9.09 4.21
C GLU A 167 -24.57 9.19 2.67
N HIS A 168 -23.93 10.22 2.10
CA HIS A 168 -23.88 10.38 0.64
C HIS A 168 -22.94 9.37 -0.04
N LEU A 169 -21.89 8.93 0.64
CA LEU A 169 -20.91 7.96 0.13
C LEU A 169 -21.36 6.51 0.28
N LYS A 170 -22.36 6.22 1.13
CA LYS A 170 -22.87 4.85 1.34
C LYS A 170 -23.27 4.15 0.03
N LYS A 171 -23.86 4.90 -0.90
CA LYS A 171 -24.25 4.40 -2.25
C LYS A 171 -23.07 3.99 -3.12
N ASN A 172 -21.86 4.45 -2.81
CA ASN A 172 -20.63 4.15 -3.53
C ASN A 172 -19.90 2.92 -2.95
N ILE A 173 -20.41 2.33 -1.86
CA ILE A 173 -19.90 1.06 -1.33
C ILE A 173 -20.55 -0.09 -2.09
N LEU A 174 -19.77 -0.81 -2.89
CA LEU A 174 -20.29 -1.83 -3.81
C LEU A 174 -20.43 -3.21 -3.17
N VAL A 175 -19.56 -3.52 -2.22
CA VAL A 175 -19.61 -4.71 -1.36
C VAL A 175 -19.49 -4.24 0.07
N ASN A 176 -20.37 -4.73 0.95
CA ASN A 176 -20.47 -4.23 2.31
C ASN A 176 -20.71 -5.31 3.36
N ASP A 177 -19.62 -5.92 3.81
CA ASP A 177 -19.61 -7.00 4.80
C ASP A 177 -19.39 -6.51 6.24
N TRP A 178 -19.70 -5.24 6.55
CA TRP A 178 -19.44 -4.69 7.89
C TRP A 178 -20.21 -5.40 9.01
N GLU A 179 -21.44 -5.87 8.75
CA GLU A 179 -22.29 -6.53 9.76
C GLU A 179 -21.69 -7.85 10.25
N ILE A 180 -21.17 -8.68 9.32
CA ILE A 180 -20.56 -9.95 9.70
C ILE A 180 -19.26 -9.75 10.49
N VAL A 181 -18.52 -8.67 10.19
CA VAL A 181 -17.35 -8.27 10.99
C VAL A 181 -17.77 -7.81 12.37
N TRP A 182 -18.79 -6.95 12.46
CA TRP A 182 -19.36 -6.49 13.73
C TRP A 182 -19.78 -7.66 14.61
N ASP A 183 -20.56 -8.60 14.08
CA ASP A 183 -21.02 -9.78 14.79
C ASP A 183 -19.85 -10.66 15.28
N THR A 184 -18.74 -10.66 14.55
CA THR A 184 -17.55 -11.41 14.94
C THR A 184 -16.81 -10.73 16.06
N VAL A 185 -16.56 -9.42 15.94
CA VAL A 185 -15.88 -8.63 16.98
C VAL A 185 -16.70 -8.58 18.27
N ASN A 186 -18.02 -8.45 18.17
CA ASN A 186 -18.93 -8.32 19.32
C ASN A 186 -19.22 -9.65 20.05
N LYS A 187 -18.93 -10.81 19.43
CA LYS A 187 -18.96 -12.10 20.15
C LYS A 187 -17.89 -12.11 21.23
N LYS A 188 -18.23 -12.67 22.41
CA LYS A 188 -17.35 -12.77 23.58
C LYS A 188 -15.94 -13.18 23.15
N MET A 189 -14.99 -12.27 23.38
CA MET A 189 -13.60 -12.46 23.02
C MET A 189 -13.01 -13.63 23.82
N LYS A 190 -12.19 -14.49 23.20
CA LYS A 190 -11.31 -15.42 23.93
C LYS A 190 -10.21 -14.60 24.63
N GLU A 191 -9.55 -15.19 25.64
CA GLU A 191 -8.27 -14.63 26.11
C GLU A 191 -7.30 -14.66 24.92
N ASN A 192 -6.82 -13.48 24.49
CA ASN A 192 -5.92 -13.22 23.34
C ASN A 192 -6.55 -13.02 21.95
N ASP A 193 -7.77 -12.48 21.85
CA ASP A 193 -8.37 -12.07 20.57
C ASP A 193 -7.82 -10.71 20.05
N ASP A 194 -6.55 -10.68 19.62
CA ASP A 194 -5.92 -9.45 19.13
C ASP A 194 -6.41 -9.06 17.71
N ILE A 195 -6.36 -7.77 17.41
CA ILE A 195 -6.70 -7.22 16.08
C ILE A 195 -5.44 -6.60 15.47
N HIS A 196 -5.17 -6.93 14.21
CA HIS A 196 -4.08 -6.32 13.46
C HIS A 196 -4.63 -5.37 12.40
N ILE A 197 -3.95 -4.24 12.18
CA ILE A 197 -4.30 -3.27 11.15
C ILE A 197 -3.08 -3.05 10.26
N VAL A 198 -3.14 -3.50 9.01
CA VAL A 198 -2.12 -3.25 8.00
C VAL A 198 -2.43 -1.93 7.31
N LEU A 199 -1.62 -0.92 7.63
CA LEU A 199 -1.87 0.48 7.29
C LEU A 199 -1.65 0.77 5.79
N ASP A 200 -2.34 1.79 5.30
CA ASP A 200 -2.14 2.42 3.99
C ASP A 200 -1.56 3.82 4.25
N ASN A 201 -2.32 4.90 4.03
CA ASN A 201 -1.79 6.26 4.04
C ASN A 201 -1.69 6.90 5.44
N ALA A 202 -0.66 7.73 5.61
CA ALA A 202 -0.50 8.64 6.73
C ALA A 202 -1.52 9.79 6.70
N GLY A 203 -1.44 10.70 7.68
CA GLY A 203 -2.31 11.88 7.74
C GLY A 203 -3.74 11.53 8.13
N TYR A 204 -4.73 12.03 7.39
CA TYR A 204 -6.14 11.87 7.77
C TYR A 204 -6.62 10.41 7.77
N GLU A 205 -6.13 9.58 6.83
CA GLU A 205 -6.49 8.17 6.80
C GLU A 205 -5.99 7.44 8.05
N LEU A 206 -4.70 7.61 8.39
CA LEU A 206 -4.15 7.11 9.64
C LEU A 206 -4.94 7.60 10.85
N PHE A 207 -5.28 8.90 10.93
CA PHE A 207 -6.10 9.42 12.02
C PHE A 207 -7.45 8.69 12.14
N THR A 208 -8.12 8.40 11.03
CA THR A 208 -9.36 7.61 11.05
C THR A 208 -9.15 6.17 11.50
N ASP A 209 -8.01 5.57 11.17
CA ASP A 209 -7.63 4.22 11.63
C ASP A 209 -7.36 4.19 13.14
N LEU A 210 -6.71 5.22 13.69
CA LEU A 210 -6.54 5.38 15.15
C LEU A 210 -7.89 5.55 15.85
N CYS A 211 -8.82 6.31 15.27
CA CYS A 211 -10.18 6.45 15.82
C CYS A 211 -10.93 5.10 15.82
N LEU A 212 -10.84 4.33 14.72
CA LEU A 212 -11.42 3.00 14.64
C LEU A 212 -10.80 2.07 15.70
N ALA A 213 -9.48 2.07 15.83
CA ALA A 213 -8.77 1.28 16.83
C ALA A 213 -9.23 1.61 18.25
N ALA A 214 -9.44 2.90 18.57
CA ALA A 214 -9.86 3.31 19.91
C ALA A 214 -11.31 2.88 20.21
N PHE A 215 -12.17 2.95 19.20
CA PHE A 215 -13.51 2.41 19.27
C PHE A 215 -13.51 0.90 19.52
N LEU A 216 -12.66 0.14 18.81
CA LEU A 216 -12.53 -1.31 18.99
C LEU A 216 -12.08 -1.68 20.41
N VAL A 217 -11.10 -0.97 20.98
CA VAL A 217 -10.69 -1.16 22.38
C VAL A 217 -11.84 -0.84 23.34
N THR A 218 -12.71 0.11 23.03
CA THR A 218 -13.85 0.47 23.89
C THR A 218 -14.89 -0.65 23.96
N ILE A 219 -15.19 -1.31 22.83
CA ILE A 219 -16.19 -2.39 22.79
C ILE A 219 -15.61 -3.76 23.19
N ALA A 220 -14.28 -3.92 23.09
CA ALA A 220 -13.58 -5.15 23.46
C ALA A 220 -12.31 -4.83 24.28
N PRO A 221 -12.45 -4.53 25.60
CA PRO A 221 -11.38 -3.94 26.42
C PRO A 221 -10.12 -4.78 26.63
N THR A 222 -10.19 -6.10 26.39
CA THR A 222 -9.05 -7.01 26.51
C THR A 222 -8.23 -7.14 25.23
N THR A 223 -8.69 -6.54 24.14
CA THR A 223 -8.07 -6.61 22.80
C THR A 223 -6.83 -5.75 22.75
N LYS A 224 -5.71 -6.29 22.23
CA LYS A 224 -4.60 -5.47 21.77
C LYS A 224 -4.72 -5.20 20.28
N ILE A 225 -4.22 -4.04 19.87
CA ILE A 225 -4.19 -3.62 18.47
C ILE A 225 -2.75 -3.49 18.01
N THR A 226 -2.38 -4.24 16.99
CA THR A 226 -1.06 -4.13 16.36
C THR A 226 -1.19 -3.47 14.99
N PHE A 227 -0.60 -2.30 14.85
CA PHE A 227 -0.49 -1.57 13.60
C PHE A 227 0.77 -2.00 12.84
N HIS A 228 0.61 -2.33 11.56
CA HIS A 228 1.71 -2.69 10.66
C HIS A 228 1.97 -1.55 9.68
N ALA A 229 3.11 -0.89 9.86
CA ALA A 229 3.58 0.23 9.06
C ALA A 229 4.62 -0.21 8.01
N LYS A 230 4.94 0.68 7.08
CA LYS A 230 5.97 0.46 6.07
C LYS A 230 7.35 0.78 6.64
N LEU A 231 8.34 -0.03 6.28
CA LEU A 231 9.74 0.13 6.70
C LEU A 231 10.43 1.32 6.01
N TYR A 232 9.97 1.69 4.82
CA TYR A 232 10.54 2.77 4.00
C TYR A 232 9.45 3.78 3.64
N PRO A 233 9.82 5.02 3.24
CA PRO A 233 8.92 5.88 2.49
C PRO A 233 8.39 5.14 1.26
N TRP A 234 7.09 4.88 1.24
CA TRP A 234 6.48 3.91 0.33
C TRP A 234 5.22 4.49 -0.29
N TYR A 235 5.01 4.29 -1.59
CA TYR A 235 3.82 4.74 -2.32
C TYR A 235 3.40 6.21 -2.05
N VAL A 236 4.41 7.07 -1.86
CA VAL A 236 4.31 8.51 -1.53
C VAL A 236 3.77 8.79 -0.12
N SER A 237 2.63 8.20 0.23
CA SER A 237 1.88 8.54 1.44
C SER A 237 1.71 7.40 2.42
N ASP A 238 2.25 6.21 2.17
CA ASP A 238 2.09 5.10 3.12
C ASP A 238 2.72 5.42 4.47
N THR A 239 2.03 5.00 5.53
CA THR A 239 2.44 5.25 6.92
C THR A 239 3.71 4.48 7.27
N THR A 240 4.73 5.20 7.74
CA THR A 240 5.87 4.63 8.47
C THR A 240 5.67 4.75 9.99
N VAL A 241 6.51 4.07 10.78
CA VAL A 241 6.52 4.22 12.24
C VAL A 241 6.70 5.68 12.67
N ARG A 242 7.53 6.43 11.93
CA ARG A 242 7.79 7.85 12.19
C ARG A 242 6.52 8.69 11.97
N ASP A 243 5.75 8.42 10.92
CA ASP A 243 4.51 9.15 10.63
C ASP A 243 3.46 8.90 11.72
N PHE A 244 3.38 7.67 12.22
CA PHE A 244 2.50 7.30 13.33
C PHE A 244 2.85 8.07 14.61
N GLN A 245 4.12 8.01 15.02
CA GLN A 245 4.60 8.71 16.21
C GLN A 245 4.43 10.23 16.06
N TRP A 246 4.80 10.77 14.91
CA TRP A 246 4.62 12.19 14.61
C TRP A 246 3.16 12.62 14.69
N THR A 247 2.22 11.79 14.23
CA THR A 247 0.78 12.09 14.31
C THR A 247 0.32 12.20 15.76
N LEU A 248 0.71 11.27 16.64
CA LEU A 248 0.37 11.33 18.07
C LEU A 248 0.98 12.56 18.74
N ASP A 249 2.26 12.81 18.49
CA ASP A 249 2.99 13.97 18.98
C ASP A 249 2.38 15.29 18.52
N TYR A 250 1.94 15.36 17.26
CA TYR A 250 1.31 16.53 16.70
C TYR A 250 -0.04 16.78 17.38
N MET A 251 -0.88 15.74 17.52
CA MET A 251 -2.18 15.84 18.18
C MET A 251 -2.07 16.35 19.61
N THR A 252 -1.11 15.84 20.40
CA THR A 252 -0.92 16.27 21.80
C THR A 252 -0.47 17.74 21.95
N LYS A 253 0.18 18.30 20.92
CA LYS A 253 0.70 19.69 20.92
C LYS A 253 -0.30 20.71 20.36
N LEU A 254 -1.48 20.29 19.89
CA LEU A 254 -2.52 21.18 19.35
C LEU A 254 -3.35 21.85 20.45
N ASN A 255 -2.76 22.79 21.16
CA ASN A 255 -3.40 23.50 22.30
C ASN A 255 -4.71 24.21 21.93
N ASP A 256 -4.84 24.70 20.70
CA ASP A 256 -6.05 25.40 20.23
C ASP A 256 -7.20 24.43 19.89
N HIS A 257 -6.99 23.11 19.98
CA HIS A 257 -7.95 22.07 19.56
C HIS A 257 -8.11 21.00 20.66
N PRO A 258 -8.80 21.31 21.77
CA PRO A 258 -8.81 20.47 22.98
C PRO A 258 -9.31 19.03 22.76
N ASN A 259 -10.27 18.82 21.86
CA ASN A 259 -10.77 17.48 21.55
C ASN A 259 -9.71 16.62 20.82
N ILE A 260 -8.90 17.23 19.95
CA ILE A 260 -7.82 16.52 19.25
C ILE A 260 -6.67 16.23 20.20
N GLN A 261 -6.35 17.19 21.08
CA GLN A 261 -5.37 16.98 22.15
C GLN A 261 -5.77 15.83 23.08
N LEU A 262 -7.04 15.78 23.50
CA LEU A 262 -7.58 14.69 24.32
C LEU A 262 -7.43 13.33 23.62
N LEU A 263 -7.78 13.23 22.34
CA LEU A 263 -7.57 12.01 21.56
C LEU A 263 -6.09 11.65 21.46
N GLY A 264 -5.21 12.64 21.23
CA GLY A 264 -3.77 12.44 21.17
C GLY A 264 -3.24 11.84 22.47
N THR A 265 -3.59 12.43 23.62
CA THR A 265 -3.22 11.90 24.94
C THR A 265 -3.76 10.49 25.19
N MET A 266 -5.00 10.22 24.79
CA MET A 266 -5.59 8.90 24.90
C MET A 266 -4.84 7.85 24.06
N PHE A 267 -4.53 8.18 22.81
CA PHE A 267 -3.82 7.29 21.89
C PHE A 267 -2.37 7.03 22.35
N THR A 268 -1.68 8.04 22.85
CA THR A 268 -0.36 7.89 23.49
C THR A 268 -0.43 6.96 24.68
N ASN A 269 -1.41 7.13 25.57
CA ASN A 269 -1.60 6.25 26.74
C ASN A 269 -1.86 4.79 26.35
N LEU A 270 -2.66 4.54 25.31
CA LEU A 270 -2.87 3.18 24.77
C LEU A 270 -1.57 2.55 24.27
N THR A 271 -0.67 3.35 23.69
CA THR A 271 0.65 2.91 23.24
C THR A 271 1.58 2.64 24.44
N ASP A 272 1.64 3.55 25.41
CA ASP A 272 2.47 3.42 26.61
C ASP A 272 2.11 2.17 27.44
N ARG A 273 0.82 1.83 27.48
CA ARG A 273 0.29 0.63 28.14
C ARG A 273 0.42 -0.65 27.32
N GLN A 274 0.99 -0.58 26.12
CA GLN A 274 1.11 -1.70 25.17
C GLN A 274 -0.24 -2.34 24.81
N VAL A 275 -1.34 -1.58 24.91
CA VAL A 275 -2.63 -1.95 24.32
C VAL A 275 -2.55 -1.76 22.81
N TRP A 276 -1.88 -0.69 22.38
CA TRP A 276 -1.49 -0.47 20.99
C TRP A 276 0.00 -0.74 20.82
N CYS A 277 0.34 -1.46 19.75
CA CYS A 277 1.70 -1.69 19.31
C CYS A 277 1.82 -1.28 17.85
N ILE A 278 2.92 -0.66 17.46
CA ILE A 278 3.25 -0.42 16.06
C ILE A 278 4.53 -1.16 15.69
N LYS A 279 4.51 -1.82 14.53
CA LYS A 279 5.65 -2.55 13.98
C LYS A 279 5.87 -2.17 12.52
N ASP A 280 7.11 -2.27 12.07
CA ASP A 280 7.50 -2.28 10.67
C ASP A 280 8.31 -3.53 10.34
N GLU A 281 7.81 -4.32 9.40
CA GLU A 281 8.51 -5.51 8.92
C GLU A 281 8.86 -5.36 7.42
N PRO A 282 10.04 -5.86 6.99
CA PRO A 282 10.46 -5.80 5.58
C PRO A 282 9.44 -6.38 4.59
N TYR A 283 8.58 -7.30 5.04
CA TYR A 283 7.58 -7.94 4.20
C TYR A 283 6.59 -6.96 3.57
N TRP A 284 6.17 -5.92 4.31
CA TRP A 284 5.19 -4.93 3.83
C TRP A 284 5.72 -4.13 2.63
N THR A 285 7.03 -3.85 2.64
CA THR A 285 7.77 -3.19 1.57
C THR A 285 8.54 -4.16 0.68
N GLY A 286 8.23 -5.46 0.73
CA GLY A 286 8.84 -6.49 -0.11
C GLY A 286 8.11 -6.69 -1.45
N PRO A 287 8.70 -7.50 -2.36
CA PRO A 287 8.17 -7.73 -3.70
C PRO A 287 6.99 -8.71 -3.73
N TYR A 288 6.75 -9.42 -2.63
CA TYR A 288 5.79 -10.52 -2.56
C TYR A 288 4.36 -10.04 -2.35
N ASP A 289 3.43 -10.79 -2.95
CA ASP A 289 2.02 -10.79 -2.57
C ASP A 289 1.79 -11.61 -1.29
N PHE A 290 0.65 -11.43 -0.63
CA PHE A 290 0.40 -12.02 0.70
C PHE A 290 0.24 -13.53 0.69
N ARG A 291 0.07 -14.19 -0.47
CA ARG A 291 0.02 -15.66 -0.55
C ARG A 291 1.35 -16.31 -0.24
N ARG A 292 2.45 -15.56 -0.34
CA ARG A 292 3.81 -16.03 -0.05
C ARG A 292 4.22 -15.82 1.40
N ILE A 293 3.40 -15.16 2.22
CA ILE A 293 3.78 -14.83 3.60
C ILE A 293 3.95 -16.08 4.47
N ILE A 294 3.23 -17.16 4.16
CA ILE A 294 3.39 -18.47 4.81
C ILE A 294 4.83 -19.00 4.72
N ASP A 295 5.56 -18.64 3.66
CA ASP A 295 6.95 -19.06 3.45
C ASP A 295 7.94 -17.94 3.79
N LYS A 296 7.62 -16.71 3.38
CA LYS A 296 8.52 -15.55 3.35
C LYS A 296 8.37 -14.62 4.56
N GLY A 297 7.29 -14.74 5.31
CA GLY A 297 6.96 -13.94 6.49
C GLY A 297 6.36 -14.80 7.60
N LYS A 298 6.96 -15.96 7.87
CA LYS A 298 6.44 -17.00 8.78
C LYS A 298 5.99 -16.46 10.14
N ASN A 299 6.79 -15.57 10.73
CA ASN A 299 6.47 -14.97 12.02
C ASN A 299 5.20 -14.11 11.94
N ILE A 300 5.05 -13.30 10.88
CA ILE A 300 3.85 -12.48 10.66
C ILE A 300 2.63 -13.38 10.45
N TYR A 301 2.77 -14.47 9.66
CA TYR A 301 1.67 -15.42 9.46
C TYR A 301 1.26 -16.11 10.76
N ALA A 302 2.21 -16.47 11.61
CA ALA A 302 1.93 -17.06 12.92
C ALA A 302 1.20 -16.06 13.84
N GLU A 303 1.67 -14.81 13.91
CA GLU A 303 0.98 -13.75 14.65
C GLU A 303 -0.46 -13.55 14.14
N PHE A 304 -0.67 -13.55 12.82
CA PHE A 304 -2.01 -13.44 12.25
C PHE A 304 -2.86 -14.68 12.51
N ALA A 305 -2.29 -15.87 12.58
CA ALA A 305 -3.05 -17.10 12.87
C ALA A 305 -3.64 -17.11 14.29
N ASP A 306 -2.97 -16.44 15.23
CA ASP A 306 -3.45 -16.28 16.60
C ASP A 306 -4.42 -15.10 16.77
N ALA A 307 -4.50 -14.20 15.78
CA ALA A 307 -5.36 -13.03 15.83
C ALA A 307 -6.83 -13.35 15.56
N LYS A 308 -7.73 -12.50 16.06
CA LYS A 308 -9.17 -12.61 15.75
C LYS A 308 -9.53 -12.05 14.37
N LEU A 309 -8.88 -10.94 14.00
CA LEU A 309 -9.17 -10.19 12.79
C LEU A 309 -7.92 -9.45 12.31
N VAL A 310 -7.66 -9.49 11.00
CA VAL A 310 -6.69 -8.62 10.35
C VAL A 310 -7.41 -7.69 9.38
N ILE A 311 -7.24 -6.38 9.59
CA ILE A 311 -7.80 -5.32 8.76
C ILE A 311 -6.74 -4.82 7.80
N PHE A 312 -6.99 -4.90 6.50
CA PHE A 312 -6.12 -4.41 5.44
C PHE A 312 -6.68 -3.14 4.82
N LYS A 313 -5.93 -2.04 4.93
CA LYS A 313 -6.33 -0.73 4.42
C LYS A 313 -5.86 -0.52 2.98
N GLY A 314 -6.69 0.08 2.14
CA GLY A 314 -6.26 0.65 0.87
C GLY A 314 -6.06 -0.33 -0.30
N ASP A 315 -5.72 0.25 -1.45
CA ASP A 315 -5.69 -0.45 -2.75
C ASP A 315 -4.47 -1.37 -2.89
N LEU A 316 -3.30 -0.94 -2.41
CA LEU A 316 -2.08 -1.76 -2.51
C LEU A 316 -2.19 -3.05 -1.69
N ASN A 317 -2.69 -2.96 -0.46
CA ASN A 317 -2.91 -4.15 0.36
C ASN A 317 -3.92 -5.09 -0.30
N TYR A 318 -5.00 -4.57 -0.90
CA TYR A 318 -5.94 -5.39 -1.66
C TYR A 318 -5.30 -6.09 -2.86
N ARG A 319 -4.47 -5.37 -3.62
CA ARG A 319 -3.70 -5.97 -4.73
C ARG A 319 -2.75 -7.05 -4.23
N LYS A 320 -2.07 -6.85 -3.09
CA LYS A 320 -1.21 -7.87 -2.45
C LYS A 320 -2.01 -9.06 -1.90
N LEU A 321 -3.19 -8.88 -1.32
CA LEU A 321 -4.10 -9.96 -0.92
C LEU A 321 -4.45 -10.84 -2.13
N LEU A 322 -4.74 -10.20 -3.26
CA LEU A 322 -5.19 -10.85 -4.49
C LEU A 322 -4.06 -11.14 -5.49
N GLY A 323 -2.80 -10.99 -5.08
CA GLY A 323 -1.60 -11.27 -5.88
C GLY A 323 -1.59 -10.61 -7.25
N ASP A 324 -2.19 -9.42 -7.34
CA ASP A 324 -2.27 -8.58 -8.52
C ASP A 324 -2.83 -9.29 -9.77
N VAL A 325 -3.80 -10.19 -9.56
CA VAL A 325 -4.49 -10.96 -10.63
C VAL A 325 -5.84 -10.30 -10.95
N ASN A 326 -6.13 -10.11 -12.23
CA ASN A 326 -7.45 -9.70 -12.68
C ASN A 326 -8.42 -10.89 -12.61
N TYR A 327 -9.28 -10.94 -11.61
CA TYR A 327 -10.27 -12.01 -11.44
C TYR A 327 -11.61 -11.64 -12.09
N PRO A 328 -12.44 -12.63 -12.49
CA PRO A 328 -13.84 -12.37 -12.80
C PRO A 328 -14.53 -11.65 -11.63
N TYR A 329 -15.36 -10.65 -11.94
CA TYR A 329 -15.97 -9.76 -10.95
C TYR A 329 -16.83 -10.48 -9.90
N ASP A 330 -17.37 -11.65 -10.22
CA ASP A 330 -18.21 -12.48 -9.36
C ASP A 330 -17.42 -13.48 -8.49
N THR A 331 -16.09 -13.50 -8.63
CA THR A 331 -15.22 -14.32 -7.77
C THR A 331 -15.42 -13.91 -6.31
N SER A 332 -15.59 -14.86 -5.38
CA SER A 332 -15.70 -14.51 -3.96
C SER A 332 -14.35 -14.13 -3.36
N PHE A 333 -14.35 -13.22 -2.38
CA PHE A 333 -13.14 -12.76 -1.69
C PHE A 333 -12.34 -13.93 -1.09
N ALA A 334 -13.01 -14.83 -0.36
CA ALA A 334 -12.40 -16.03 0.20
C ALA A 334 -11.69 -16.92 -0.84
N THR A 335 -12.27 -17.07 -2.04
CA THR A 335 -11.65 -17.86 -3.13
C THR A 335 -10.39 -17.17 -3.65
N ALA A 336 -10.43 -15.84 -3.82
CA ALA A 336 -9.34 -15.07 -4.42
C ALA A 336 -8.10 -14.93 -3.50
N LEU A 337 -8.29 -15.05 -2.18
CA LEU A 337 -7.23 -15.11 -1.16
C LEU A 337 -6.35 -16.37 -1.29
N LYS A 338 -6.87 -17.45 -1.89
CA LYS A 338 -6.15 -18.72 -2.10
C LYS A 338 -5.55 -19.26 -0.79
N THR A 339 -4.23 -19.34 -0.68
CA THR A 339 -3.51 -19.90 0.47
C THR A 339 -3.37 -18.92 1.64
N PHE A 340 -3.69 -17.64 1.45
CA PHE A 340 -3.59 -16.65 2.52
C PHE A 340 -4.89 -16.65 3.36
N GLN A 341 -4.96 -17.54 4.32
CA GLN A 341 -6.09 -17.68 5.25
C GLN A 341 -5.60 -17.87 6.70
N PRO A 342 -4.82 -16.92 7.25
CA PRO A 342 -4.33 -17.05 8.62
C PRO A 342 -5.45 -16.96 9.66
N THR A 343 -6.38 -16.03 9.47
CA THR A 343 -7.52 -15.74 10.36
C THR A 343 -8.58 -14.97 9.56
N ASN A 344 -9.63 -14.47 10.22
CA ASN A 344 -10.61 -13.58 9.61
C ASN A 344 -9.93 -12.33 9.03
N ILE A 345 -10.32 -11.98 7.80
CA ILE A 345 -9.74 -10.85 7.08
C ILE A 345 -10.86 -9.86 6.76
N LEU A 346 -10.60 -8.59 7.00
CA LEU A 346 -11.37 -7.47 6.48
C LEU A 346 -10.48 -6.63 5.57
N SER A 347 -10.92 -6.35 4.34
CA SER A 347 -10.31 -5.31 3.52
C SER A 347 -11.21 -4.09 3.40
N LEU A 348 -10.63 -2.92 3.70
CA LEU A 348 -11.27 -1.61 3.56
C LEU A 348 -10.57 -0.86 2.43
N ARG A 349 -11.19 -0.86 1.25
CA ARG A 349 -10.52 -0.42 0.02
C ARG A 349 -11.35 0.62 -0.71
N THR A 350 -10.72 1.74 -1.09
CA THR A 350 -11.19 2.57 -2.20
C THR A 350 -10.58 2.08 -3.50
N MET A 351 -11.40 1.85 -4.53
CA MET A 351 -10.97 1.24 -5.79
C MET A 351 -10.08 2.19 -6.62
N LYS A 352 -8.81 1.79 -6.81
CA LYS A 352 -7.80 2.57 -7.56
C LYS A 352 -6.98 1.69 -8.52
N SER A 353 -7.48 0.52 -8.90
CA SER A 353 -6.81 -0.43 -9.79
C SER A 353 -7.81 -1.34 -10.49
N ASP A 354 -7.37 -2.04 -11.54
CA ASP A 354 -8.21 -2.89 -12.40
C ASP A 354 -8.84 -4.09 -11.67
N ILE A 355 -8.38 -4.43 -10.46
CA ILE A 355 -8.87 -5.59 -9.71
C ILE A 355 -10.17 -5.24 -9.02
N CYS A 356 -11.20 -6.05 -9.20
CA CYS A 356 -12.42 -5.97 -8.41
C CYS A 356 -13.10 -7.34 -8.41
N ILE A 357 -13.60 -7.77 -7.26
CA ILE A 357 -14.30 -9.05 -7.09
C ILE A 357 -15.49 -8.87 -6.14
N GLY A 358 -16.23 -9.94 -5.87
CA GLY A 358 -17.39 -9.91 -4.97
C GLY A 358 -18.61 -9.16 -5.52
N LEU A 359 -18.60 -8.75 -6.78
CA LEU A 359 -19.68 -7.96 -7.37
C LEU A 359 -20.85 -8.83 -7.81
N SER A 360 -22.06 -8.32 -7.60
CA SER A 360 -23.26 -8.87 -8.25
C SER A 360 -23.22 -8.64 -9.77
N THR A 361 -23.92 -9.49 -10.53
CA THR A 361 -23.96 -9.41 -12.00
C THR A 361 -24.41 -8.04 -12.51
N ASN A 362 -25.33 -7.37 -11.80
CA ASN A 362 -25.82 -6.05 -12.20
C ASN A 362 -24.75 -4.96 -12.03
N ILE A 363 -23.98 -5.00 -10.93
CA ILE A 363 -22.90 -4.05 -10.69
C ILE A 363 -21.74 -4.32 -11.63
N ALA A 364 -21.40 -5.59 -11.87
CA ALA A 364 -20.32 -5.97 -12.78
C ALA A 364 -20.49 -5.40 -14.21
N LYS A 365 -21.73 -5.32 -14.72
CA LYS A 365 -22.03 -4.73 -16.04
C LYS A 365 -21.55 -3.27 -16.16
N LEU A 366 -21.66 -2.48 -15.09
CA LEU A 366 -21.22 -1.08 -15.08
C LEU A 366 -19.73 -0.94 -15.42
N PHE A 367 -18.91 -1.89 -14.99
CA PHE A 367 -17.46 -1.89 -15.22
C PHE A 367 -17.05 -2.58 -16.51
N ILE A 368 -17.89 -3.49 -17.04
CA ILE A 368 -17.72 -4.04 -18.39
C ILE A 368 -17.94 -2.94 -19.43
N GLU A 369 -18.95 -2.08 -19.22
CA GLU A 369 -19.26 -0.95 -20.09
C GLU A 369 -18.22 0.19 -19.96
N ASP A 370 -17.76 0.47 -18.73
CA ASP A 370 -16.78 1.52 -18.45
C ASP A 370 -15.76 1.08 -17.38
N TYR A 371 -14.70 0.42 -17.83
CA TYR A 371 -13.64 -0.10 -16.96
C TYR A 371 -12.83 1.01 -16.28
N MET A 372 -12.85 2.25 -16.78
CA MET A 372 -12.09 3.36 -16.20
C MET A 372 -12.59 3.72 -14.79
N LYS A 373 -13.87 3.48 -14.51
CA LYS A 373 -14.48 3.68 -13.18
C LYS A 373 -13.82 2.87 -12.08
N LEU A 374 -13.17 1.74 -12.39
CA LEU A 374 -12.43 0.93 -11.42
C LEU A 374 -11.24 1.69 -10.80
N THR A 375 -10.76 2.72 -11.48
CA THR A 375 -9.50 3.41 -11.17
C THR A 375 -9.70 4.86 -10.71
N ALA A 376 -10.96 5.32 -10.70
CA ALA A 376 -11.31 6.71 -10.42
C ALA A 376 -11.26 7.08 -8.93
N GLY A 377 -11.21 6.11 -8.01
CA GLY A 377 -11.24 6.36 -6.58
C GLY A 377 -12.63 6.74 -6.03
N GLU A 378 -13.69 6.51 -6.81
CA GLU A 378 -15.06 6.91 -6.47
C GLU A 378 -15.82 5.85 -5.64
N TYR A 379 -15.45 4.57 -5.79
CA TYR A 379 -16.13 3.42 -5.20
C TYR A 379 -15.31 2.78 -4.08
N GLY A 380 -16.01 2.20 -3.10
CA GLY A 380 -15.41 1.50 -1.96
C GLY A 380 -15.88 0.05 -1.85
N LEU A 381 -15.04 -0.78 -1.24
CA LEU A 381 -15.31 -2.17 -0.89
C LEU A 381 -15.01 -2.35 0.61
N ILE A 382 -15.96 -2.94 1.31
CA ILE A 382 -15.81 -3.48 2.66
C ILE A 382 -16.03 -4.98 2.51
N GLU A 383 -14.95 -5.71 2.28
CA GLU A 383 -15.00 -7.15 1.97
C GLU A 383 -14.41 -7.96 3.11
N ALA A 384 -15.15 -8.96 3.57
CA ALA A 384 -14.73 -9.83 4.66
C ALA A 384 -14.63 -11.29 4.23
N ALA A 385 -13.59 -11.98 4.69
CA ALA A 385 -13.46 -13.43 4.60
C ALA A 385 -13.39 -13.99 6.01
N MET A 386 -14.46 -14.69 6.40
CA MET A 386 -14.61 -15.27 7.73
C MET A 386 -14.26 -16.74 7.67
N PHE A 387 -13.24 -17.15 8.42
CA PHE A 387 -12.81 -18.54 8.49
C PHE A 387 -13.29 -19.14 9.81
N LYS A 388 -13.69 -20.41 9.78
CA LYS A 388 -13.98 -21.13 11.03
C LYS A 388 -12.65 -21.38 11.73
N ILE A 389 -12.36 -20.58 12.75
CA ILE A 389 -11.21 -20.74 13.64
C ILE A 389 -11.55 -21.75 14.72
#